data_AF-A0A6V7XFA3-F1
#
_entry.id   AF-A0A6V7XFA3-F1
#
_cell.length_a   1.000
_cell.length_b   1.000
_cell.length_c   1.000
_cell.angle_alpha   90.00
_cell.angle_beta   90.00
_cell.angle_gamma   90.00
#
_symmetry.space_group_name_H-M   'P 1'
#
loop_
_entity.id
_entity.type
_entity.pdbx_description
1 polymer ?
#
loop_
_entity_poly.entity_id
_entity_poly.type
_entity_poly.pdbx_seq_one_letter_code
_entity_poly.pdbx_strand_id
1 'polypeptide(L)'
;MEVFGKNDENLHPKMLVPRVWTNPRNFNFDHIGNAMLALFETLSYKGWNVIRPWAVLFIHVYVFIGCMIGLTLFVDVVIANYMENRGTALLTVDQRRWHDLKARLRMAQPLHVPPRPAESSKIRNRLYELTTSRSFKQFYAILVVLNSATLVVPWSVEEEEQRRTLLLIFTSFAGICSFLFTIEILLKSIAFTPHGFWQSRRNRVDLLITCVSIFWLIAHFGISEVALPIVSLPPSQFRRFTYTLGYIIGILRFFTITGRKSTLKMLMLTVLWSMVRSAFIIAAMFLLILFYAYAGVILFGTVRYGQALSKHVNFRSGKQALMVLFRSITGEDWNDIMHDCMRSPPHCYWAPFFKLLAK
;
A
#
# COMPACT_ATOMS: atom_id res chain seq x y z
N MET A 1 2.41 27.16 -0.97
CA MET A 1 3.85 26.96 -1.14
C MET A 1 4.43 28.25 -1.67
N GLU A 2 5.23 28.96 -0.88
CA GLU A 2 6.02 30.08 -1.39
C GLU A 2 7.16 29.49 -2.21
N VAL A 3 7.12 29.74 -3.52
CA VAL A 3 8.20 29.34 -4.43
C VAL A 3 9.39 30.23 -4.11
N PHE A 4 10.53 29.66 -3.76
CA PHE A 4 11.77 30.42 -3.53
C PHE A 4 12.07 31.26 -4.78
N GLY A 5 12.18 32.58 -4.61
CA GLY A 5 12.37 33.51 -5.74
C GLY A 5 11.11 33.95 -6.48
N LYS A 6 9.89 33.67 -5.99
CA LYS A 6 8.61 34.03 -6.67
C LYS A 6 8.51 35.49 -7.12
N ASN A 7 9.18 36.40 -6.40
CA ASN A 7 9.21 37.84 -6.68
C ASN A 7 10.57 38.32 -7.22
N ASP A 8 11.54 37.41 -7.41
CA ASP A 8 12.86 37.71 -7.95
C ASP A 8 12.89 37.32 -9.43
N GLU A 9 12.79 38.34 -10.27
CA GLU A 9 12.77 38.19 -11.71
C GLU A 9 14.04 37.54 -12.29
N ASN A 10 15.16 37.54 -11.56
CA ASN A 10 16.41 37.01 -12.09
C ASN A 10 16.66 35.55 -11.70
N LEU A 11 15.87 35.00 -10.78
CA LEU A 11 16.12 33.67 -10.21
C LEU A 11 15.49 32.51 -10.99
N HIS A 12 14.55 32.79 -11.89
CA HIS A 12 13.79 31.77 -12.60
C HIS A 12 14.22 31.66 -14.08
N PRO A 13 14.33 30.44 -14.64
CA PRO A 13 14.56 30.28 -16.07
C PRO A 13 13.38 30.88 -16.84
N LYS A 14 13.70 31.78 -17.78
CA LYS A 14 12.73 32.54 -18.58
C LYS A 14 12.93 32.23 -20.06
N MET A 15 11.82 32.23 -20.79
CA MET A 15 11.82 32.27 -22.25
C MET A 15 10.75 33.27 -22.71
N LEU A 16 11.00 33.95 -23.82
CA LEU A 16 10.03 34.89 -24.38
C LEU A 16 8.85 34.10 -24.98
N VAL A 17 7.64 34.44 -24.56
CA VAL A 17 6.39 33.86 -25.06
C VAL A 17 5.41 34.98 -25.42
N PRO A 18 4.54 34.79 -26.42
CA PRO A 18 3.53 35.79 -26.76
C PRO A 18 2.55 35.97 -25.60
N ARG A 19 2.15 37.22 -25.32
CA ARG A 19 1.04 37.50 -24.41
C ARG A 19 -0.26 37.15 -25.11
N VAL A 20 -1.02 36.22 -24.55
CA VAL A 20 -2.28 35.73 -25.13
C VAL A 20 -3.40 35.87 -24.11
N TRP A 21 -4.55 36.39 -24.56
CA TRP A 21 -5.79 36.34 -23.79
C TRP A 21 -6.51 35.03 -24.08
N THR A 22 -6.50 34.10 -23.12
CA THR A 22 -7.10 32.78 -23.29
C THR A 22 -7.76 32.31 -21.99
N ASN A 23 -8.79 31.47 -22.12
CA ASN A 23 -9.43 30.82 -21.00
C ASN A 23 -8.49 29.78 -20.36
N PRO A 24 -8.74 29.40 -19.09
CA PRO A 24 -8.06 28.25 -18.50
C PRO A 24 -8.24 27.03 -19.38
N ARG A 25 -7.15 26.30 -19.64
CA ARG A 25 -7.15 25.16 -20.55
C ARG A 25 -8.14 24.07 -20.15
N ASN A 26 -8.24 23.78 -18.85
CA ASN A 26 -8.94 22.61 -18.35
C ASN A 26 -10.43 22.86 -18.09
N PHE A 27 -10.87 24.11 -17.94
CA PHE A 27 -12.28 24.39 -17.68
C PHE A 27 -12.66 25.82 -18.07
N ASN A 28 -13.90 25.97 -18.52
CA ASN A 28 -14.57 27.26 -18.72
C ASN A 28 -16.09 27.06 -18.60
N PHE A 29 -16.83 28.15 -18.49
CA PHE A 29 -18.30 28.15 -18.36
C PHE A 29 -18.97 28.86 -19.55
N ASP A 30 -18.32 28.88 -20.71
CA ASP A 30 -18.80 29.60 -21.89
C ASP A 30 -20.03 28.92 -22.52
N HIS A 31 -20.11 27.59 -22.39
CA HIS A 31 -21.19 26.77 -22.90
C HIS A 31 -21.64 25.74 -21.87
N ILE A 32 -22.90 25.29 -21.97
CA ILE A 32 -23.47 24.34 -21.03
C ILE A 32 -22.69 23.01 -20.97
N GLY A 33 -22.17 22.53 -22.10
CA GLY A 33 -21.36 21.31 -22.14
C GLY A 33 -20.03 21.47 -21.37
N ASN A 34 -19.34 22.59 -21.57
CA ASN A 34 -18.09 22.89 -20.87
C ASN A 34 -18.33 23.10 -19.37
N ALA A 35 -19.43 23.77 -19.01
CA ALA A 35 -19.86 23.94 -17.63
C ALA A 35 -20.16 22.58 -16.97
N MET A 36 -20.89 21.69 -17.65
CA MET A 36 -21.16 20.34 -17.16
C MET A 36 -19.88 19.53 -16.96
N LEU A 37 -18.93 19.60 -17.89
CA LEU A 37 -17.64 18.92 -17.77
C LEU A 37 -16.82 19.47 -16.59
N ALA A 38 -16.73 20.80 -16.46
CA ALA A 38 -16.04 21.46 -15.36
C ALA A 38 -16.63 21.09 -13.98
N LEU A 39 -17.96 21.04 -13.89
CA LEU A 39 -18.68 20.63 -12.70
C LEU A 39 -18.52 19.13 -12.42
N PHE A 40 -18.43 18.29 -13.45
CA PHE A 40 -18.13 16.86 -13.30
C PHE A 40 -16.70 16.61 -12.79
N GLU A 41 -15.71 17.34 -13.30
CA GLU A 41 -14.34 17.31 -12.77
C GLU A 41 -14.30 17.75 -11.30
N THR A 42 -15.05 18.82 -10.97
CA THR A 42 -15.18 19.34 -9.62
C THR A 42 -15.80 18.32 -8.65
N LEU A 43 -16.74 17.48 -9.11
CA LEU A 43 -17.33 16.40 -8.29
C LEU A 43 -16.29 15.37 -7.82
N SER A 44 -15.19 15.21 -8.57
CA SER A 44 -14.10 14.30 -8.22
C SER A 44 -13.04 14.94 -7.29
N TYR A 45 -13.30 16.14 -6.78
CA TYR A 45 -12.36 16.95 -5.99
C TYR A 45 -11.05 17.28 -6.72
N LYS A 46 -11.06 17.28 -8.05
CA LYS A 46 -9.92 17.70 -8.89
C LYS A 46 -10.22 19.03 -9.56
N GLY A 47 -9.22 19.90 -9.65
CA GLY A 47 -9.33 21.22 -10.31
C GLY A 47 -10.13 22.30 -9.56
N TRP A 48 -10.79 22.00 -8.43
CA TRP A 48 -11.72 22.92 -7.76
C TRP A 48 -11.06 24.14 -7.07
N ASN A 49 -9.78 24.05 -6.70
CA ASN A 49 -9.05 25.11 -6.00
C ASN A 49 -8.61 26.29 -6.89
N VAL A 50 -8.87 26.24 -8.21
CA VAL A 50 -8.36 27.22 -9.18
C VAL A 50 -9.39 28.33 -9.47
N ILE A 51 -10.50 28.37 -8.73
CA ILE A 51 -11.66 29.22 -9.03
C ILE A 51 -11.58 30.56 -8.27
N ARG A 52 -11.98 31.64 -8.96
CA ARG A 52 -11.90 33.03 -8.48
C ARG A 52 -12.75 33.30 -7.22
N PRO A 53 -12.31 34.22 -6.34
CA PRO A 53 -12.90 34.48 -5.02
C PRO A 53 -14.42 34.75 -5.00
N TRP A 54 -14.97 35.38 -6.04
CA TRP A 54 -16.40 35.71 -6.11
C TRP A 54 -17.31 34.51 -6.43
N ALA A 55 -16.77 33.47 -7.09
CA ALA A 55 -17.50 32.25 -7.44
C ALA A 55 -17.28 31.12 -6.42
N VAL A 56 -16.55 31.40 -5.32
CA VAL A 56 -16.21 30.45 -4.28
C VAL A 56 -17.47 29.89 -3.62
N LEU A 57 -18.46 30.74 -3.31
CA LEU A 57 -19.72 30.32 -2.68
C LEU A 57 -20.44 29.26 -3.54
N PHE A 58 -20.58 29.52 -4.84
CA PHE A 58 -21.23 28.59 -5.78
C PHE A 58 -20.55 27.22 -5.78
N ILE A 59 -19.22 27.19 -5.90
CA ILE A 59 -18.47 25.94 -5.92
C ILE A 59 -18.53 25.20 -4.58
N HIS A 60 -18.48 25.91 -3.45
CA HIS A 60 -18.60 25.26 -2.13
C HIS A 60 -19.98 24.63 -1.94
N VAL A 61 -21.06 25.33 -2.32
CA VAL A 61 -22.42 24.80 -2.28
C VAL A 61 -22.55 23.60 -3.22
N TYR A 62 -22.02 23.69 -4.45
CA TYR A 62 -22.04 22.60 -5.41
C TYR A 62 -21.27 21.37 -4.93
N VAL A 63 -20.06 21.54 -4.39
CA VAL A 63 -19.25 20.44 -3.83
C VAL A 63 -19.94 19.84 -2.61
N PHE A 64 -20.53 20.66 -1.75
CA PHE A 64 -21.29 20.16 -0.59
C PHE A 64 -22.48 19.29 -1.05
N ILE A 65 -23.34 19.81 -1.94
CA ILE A 65 -24.51 19.07 -2.41
C ILE A 65 -24.09 17.85 -3.25
N GLY A 66 -23.23 18.03 -4.25
CA GLY A 66 -22.86 17.00 -5.20
C GLY A 66 -22.00 15.90 -4.59
N CYS A 67 -20.97 16.26 -3.81
CA CYS A 67 -20.01 15.28 -3.29
C CYS A 67 -20.43 14.72 -1.92
N MET A 68 -20.97 15.54 -1.00
CA MET A 68 -21.36 15.02 0.33
C MET A 68 -22.74 14.37 0.33
N ILE A 69 -23.68 14.83 -0.51
CA ILE A 69 -25.04 14.25 -0.59
C ILE A 69 -25.17 13.36 -1.83
N GLY A 70 -24.77 13.83 -3.02
CA GLY A 70 -24.94 13.08 -4.27
C GLY A 70 -24.18 11.74 -4.29
N LEU A 71 -22.86 11.78 -4.06
CA LEU A 71 -22.04 10.56 -4.08
C LEU A 71 -22.38 9.59 -2.92
N THR A 72 -22.82 10.10 -1.77
CA THR A 72 -23.22 9.25 -0.63
C THR A 72 -24.53 8.52 -0.92
N LEU A 73 -25.51 9.18 -1.55
CA LEU A 73 -26.73 8.54 -2.01
C LEU A 73 -26.44 7.40 -3.00
N PHE A 74 -25.48 7.56 -3.90
CA PHE A 74 -25.08 6.49 -4.83
C PHE A 74 -24.51 5.28 -4.06
N VAL A 75 -23.61 5.51 -3.09
CA VAL A 75 -23.05 4.46 -2.24
C VAL A 75 -24.15 3.74 -1.46
N ASP A 76 -25.10 4.49 -0.89
CA ASP A 76 -26.20 3.95 -0.10
C ASP A 76 -27.12 3.07 -0.94
N VAL A 77 -27.49 3.48 -2.16
CA VAL A 77 -28.30 2.68 -3.07
C VAL A 77 -27.60 1.37 -3.45
N VAL A 78 -26.29 1.42 -3.71
CA VAL A 78 -25.50 0.21 -4.02
C VAL A 78 -25.44 -0.72 -2.81
N ILE A 79 -25.23 -0.20 -1.60
CA ILE A 79 -25.22 -1.00 -0.36
C ILE A 79 -26.59 -1.61 -0.09
N ALA A 80 -27.67 -0.84 -0.25
CA ALA A 80 -29.04 -1.32 -0.05
C ALA A 80 -29.37 -2.47 -1.01
N ASN A 81 -29.10 -2.29 -2.31
CA ASN A 81 -29.29 -3.32 -3.32
C ASN A 81 -28.39 -4.55 -3.05
N TYR A 82 -27.17 -4.34 -2.55
CA TYR A 82 -26.29 -5.44 -2.16
C TYR A 82 -26.85 -6.25 -0.98
N MET A 83 -27.42 -5.56 0.03
CA MET A 83 -28.05 -6.20 1.19
C MET A 83 -29.33 -6.95 0.83
N GLU A 84 -30.08 -6.44 -0.14
CA GLU A 84 -31.28 -7.05 -0.69
C GLU A 84 -30.95 -8.34 -1.45
N ASN A 85 -29.99 -8.28 -2.39
CA ASN A 85 -29.52 -9.46 -3.13
C ASN A 85 -28.88 -10.54 -2.25
N ARG A 86 -28.35 -10.15 -1.08
CA ARG A 86 -27.87 -11.11 -0.06
C ARG A 86 -28.99 -11.72 0.80
N GLY A 87 -30.23 -11.22 0.69
CA GLY A 87 -31.37 -11.67 1.50
C GLY A 87 -31.30 -11.23 2.96
N THR A 88 -30.49 -10.22 3.29
CA THR A 88 -30.33 -9.71 4.66
C THR A 88 -31.05 -8.40 4.92
N ALA A 89 -31.69 -7.81 3.90
CA ALA A 89 -32.37 -6.51 3.99
C ALA A 89 -33.60 -6.53 4.92
N LEU A 90 -34.38 -7.61 4.89
CA LEU A 90 -35.60 -7.77 5.70
C LEU A 90 -35.33 -8.21 7.16
N LEU A 91 -34.08 -8.54 7.50
CA LEU A 91 -33.72 -9.03 8.83
C LEU A 91 -33.56 -7.87 9.82
N THR A 92 -34.13 -8.03 11.02
CA THR A 92 -33.89 -7.09 12.12
C THR A 92 -32.40 -7.08 12.51
N VAL A 93 -31.96 -6.02 13.20
CA VAL A 93 -30.56 -5.90 13.65
C VAL A 93 -30.15 -7.11 14.49
N ASP A 94 -31.03 -7.62 15.36
CA ASP A 94 -30.73 -8.77 16.21
C ASP A 94 -30.72 -10.09 15.45
N GLN A 95 -31.60 -10.27 14.45
CA GLN A 95 -31.55 -11.43 13.57
C GLN A 95 -30.24 -11.48 12.77
N ARG A 96 -29.74 -10.33 12.29
CA ARG A 96 -28.43 -10.23 11.63
C ARG A 96 -27.29 -10.59 12.58
N ARG A 97 -27.30 -10.07 13.81
CA ARG A 97 -26.32 -10.42 14.86
C ARG A 97 -26.32 -11.90 15.17
N TRP A 98 -27.51 -12.52 15.23
CA TRP A 98 -27.66 -13.96 15.44
C TRP A 98 -27.07 -14.77 14.28
N HIS A 99 -27.34 -14.37 13.04
CA HIS A 99 -26.75 -15.01 11.86
C HIS A 99 -25.22 -14.91 11.88
N ASP A 100 -24.67 -13.71 12.17
CA ASP A 100 -23.23 -13.51 12.32
C ASP A 100 -22.63 -14.39 13.42
N LEU A 101 -23.31 -14.53 14.56
CA LEU A 101 -22.90 -15.41 15.64
C LEU A 101 -22.89 -16.88 15.20
N LYS A 102 -23.95 -17.35 14.54
CA LYS A 102 -24.05 -18.71 14.01
C LYS A 102 -22.91 -19.01 13.01
N ALA A 103 -22.59 -18.06 12.14
CA ALA A 103 -21.47 -18.18 11.21
C ALA A 103 -20.12 -18.24 11.95
N ARG A 104 -19.91 -17.40 12.97
CA ARG A 104 -18.70 -17.41 13.81
C ARG A 104 -18.54 -18.72 14.56
N LEU A 105 -19.61 -19.25 15.15
CA LEU A 105 -19.61 -20.52 15.87
C LEU A 105 -19.28 -21.70 14.94
N ARG A 106 -19.82 -21.71 13.72
CA ARG A 106 -19.50 -22.73 12.70
C ARG A 106 -18.02 -22.74 12.32
N MET A 107 -17.37 -21.58 12.31
CA MET A 107 -15.94 -21.43 12.02
C MET A 107 -15.05 -21.61 13.26
N ALA A 108 -15.62 -21.61 14.46
CA ALA A 108 -14.86 -21.80 15.68
C ALA A 108 -14.31 -23.24 15.71
N GLN A 109 -13.07 -23.36 16.15
CA GLN A 109 -12.40 -24.64 16.32
C GLN A 109 -11.97 -24.74 17.79
N PRO A 110 -11.92 -25.95 18.37
CA PRO A 110 -11.37 -26.16 19.70
C PRO A 110 -9.99 -25.51 19.82
N LEU A 111 -9.75 -24.83 20.93
CA LEU A 111 -8.48 -24.16 21.16
C LEU A 111 -7.38 -25.20 21.35
N HIS A 112 -6.48 -25.31 20.38
CA HIS A 112 -5.33 -26.20 20.49
C HIS A 112 -4.24 -25.55 21.35
N VAL A 113 -4.29 -25.79 22.66
CA VAL A 113 -3.22 -25.41 23.60
C VAL A 113 -2.31 -26.63 23.78
N PRO A 114 -0.98 -26.50 23.59
CA PRO A 114 -0.08 -27.62 23.83
C PRO A 114 -0.21 -28.08 25.29
N PRO A 115 -0.35 -29.40 25.54
CA PRO A 115 -0.55 -29.92 26.88
C PRO A 115 0.66 -29.61 27.76
N ARG A 116 0.43 -29.53 29.08
CA ARG A 116 1.51 -29.32 30.04
C ARG A 116 2.48 -30.51 29.96
N PRO A 117 3.80 -30.28 29.96
CA PRO A 117 4.80 -31.33 30.04
C PRO A 117 4.62 -32.28 31.23
N ALA A 118 5.05 -33.53 31.06
CA ALA A 118 5.08 -34.51 32.15
C ALA A 118 5.92 -34.01 33.34
N GLU A 119 5.47 -34.29 34.57
CA GLU A 119 6.10 -33.84 35.82
C GLU A 119 7.56 -34.27 35.97
N SER A 120 7.95 -35.38 35.32
CA SER A 120 9.33 -35.87 35.26
C SER A 120 10.31 -34.88 34.62
N SER A 121 9.84 -34.00 33.73
CA SER A 121 10.66 -33.04 32.99
C SER A 121 10.66 -31.63 33.62
N LYS A 122 11.31 -31.47 34.78
CA LYS A 122 11.35 -30.21 35.55
C LYS A 122 11.75 -28.98 34.70
N ILE A 123 12.77 -29.12 33.84
CA ILE A 123 13.25 -28.03 32.96
C ILE A 123 12.16 -27.63 31.96
N ARG A 124 11.54 -28.60 31.29
CA ARG A 124 10.50 -28.34 30.28
C ARG A 124 9.25 -27.71 30.90
N ASN A 125 8.86 -28.14 32.10
CA ASN A 125 7.77 -27.52 32.86
C ASN A 125 8.07 -26.05 33.20
N ARG A 126 9.28 -25.75 33.68
CA ARG A 126 9.70 -24.37 33.96
C ARG A 126 9.71 -23.50 32.69
N LEU A 127 10.16 -24.04 31.57
CA LEU A 127 10.13 -23.35 30.26
C LEU A 127 8.70 -23.13 29.74
N TYR A 128 7.81 -24.11 29.93
CA TYR A 128 6.39 -24.00 29.57
C TYR A 128 5.70 -22.89 30.37
N GLU A 129 5.93 -22.83 31.69
CA GLU A 129 5.41 -21.77 32.56
C GLU A 129 5.96 -20.39 32.16
N LEU A 130 7.27 -20.30 31.90
CA LEU A 130 7.91 -19.06 31.44
C LEU A 130 7.32 -18.56 30.11
N THR A 131 7.31 -19.41 29.08
CA THR A 131 6.85 -19.04 27.73
C THR A 131 5.34 -18.76 27.67
N THR A 132 4.56 -19.33 28.58
CA THR A 132 3.12 -19.10 28.68
C THR A 132 2.77 -17.86 29.51
N SER A 133 3.69 -17.38 30.36
CA SER A 133 3.50 -16.22 31.23
C SER A 133 3.13 -14.94 30.46
N ARG A 134 2.35 -14.06 31.10
CA ARG A 134 1.95 -12.77 30.53
C ARG A 134 3.16 -11.86 30.32
N SER A 135 4.09 -11.82 31.28
CA SER A 135 5.30 -11.00 31.23
C SER A 135 6.20 -11.37 30.05
N PHE A 136 6.40 -12.67 29.79
CA PHE A 136 7.17 -13.14 28.62
C PHE A 136 6.53 -12.68 27.31
N LYS A 137 5.21 -12.85 27.17
CA LYS A 137 4.47 -12.40 25.96
C LYS A 137 4.53 -10.89 25.77
N GLN A 138 4.46 -10.12 26.85
CA GLN A 138 4.55 -8.66 26.83
C GLN A 138 5.96 -8.18 26.48
N PHE A 139 7.01 -8.78 27.07
CA PHE A 139 8.40 -8.49 26.76
C PHE A 139 8.68 -8.62 25.25
N TYR A 140 8.34 -9.77 24.67
CA TYR A 140 8.53 -9.97 23.23
C TYR A 140 7.60 -9.13 22.37
N ALA A 141 6.49 -8.60 22.90
CA ALA A 141 5.63 -7.69 22.15
C ALA A 141 6.24 -6.29 22.09
N ILE A 142 6.79 -5.82 23.21
CA ILE A 142 7.55 -4.57 23.29
C ILE A 142 8.79 -4.67 22.39
N LEU A 143 9.50 -5.81 22.41
CA LEU A 143 10.67 -6.02 21.56
C LEU A 143 10.35 -5.95 20.06
N VAL A 144 9.18 -6.45 19.62
CA VAL A 144 8.72 -6.29 18.23
C VAL A 144 8.53 -4.81 17.90
N VAL A 145 7.89 -4.04 18.77
CA VAL A 145 7.66 -2.60 18.55
C VAL A 145 8.99 -1.84 18.50
N LEU A 146 9.91 -2.12 19.43
CA LEU A 146 11.23 -1.49 19.45
C LEU A 146 12.05 -1.85 18.21
N ASN A 147 12.02 -3.11 17.77
CA ASN A 147 12.67 -3.51 16.52
C ASN A 147 12.06 -2.75 15.33
N SER A 148 10.75 -2.62 15.25
CA SER A 148 10.10 -1.86 14.17
C SER A 148 10.42 -0.37 14.20
N ALA A 149 10.67 0.21 15.38
CA ALA A 149 11.09 1.61 15.51
C ALA A 149 12.48 1.88 14.88
N THR A 150 13.31 0.85 14.69
CA THR A 150 14.60 0.98 13.98
C THR A 150 14.44 1.31 12.49
N LEU A 151 13.25 1.06 11.92
CA LEU A 151 12.92 1.33 10.52
C LEU A 151 12.50 2.78 10.26
N VAL A 152 12.49 3.64 11.29
CA VAL A 152 12.26 5.08 11.13
C VAL A 152 13.32 5.71 10.23
N VAL A 153 14.54 5.16 10.25
CA VAL A 153 15.62 5.53 9.33
C VAL A 153 15.62 4.52 8.18
N PRO A 154 15.68 4.97 6.92
CA PRO A 154 15.72 4.07 5.78
C PRO A 154 17.01 3.26 5.80
N TRP A 155 16.90 1.93 5.78
CA TRP A 155 18.06 1.06 5.68
C TRP A 155 18.51 0.97 4.24
N SER A 156 19.41 1.87 3.85
CA SER A 156 19.92 1.94 2.48
C SER A 156 21.42 2.22 2.47
N VAL A 157 22.04 1.95 1.32
CA VAL A 157 23.48 2.19 1.14
C VAL A 157 23.78 3.69 1.10
N GLU A 158 22.84 4.48 0.60
CA GLU A 158 22.91 5.94 0.54
C GLU A 158 22.86 6.55 1.95
N GLU A 159 21.99 6.03 2.83
CA GLU A 159 21.91 6.50 4.21
C GLU A 159 23.16 6.10 5.02
N GLU A 160 23.81 4.97 4.68
CA GLU A 160 25.08 4.58 5.29
C GLU A 160 26.19 5.60 5.01
N GLU A 161 26.23 6.17 3.80
CA GLU A 161 27.22 7.19 3.43
C GLU A 161 27.00 8.49 4.22
N GLN A 162 25.75 8.89 4.41
CA GLN A 162 25.40 10.14 5.11
C GLN A 162 25.41 10.02 6.63
N ARG A 163 24.93 8.90 7.20
CA ARG A 163 24.66 8.71 8.63
C ARG A 163 25.10 7.34 9.16
N ARG A 164 26.31 6.91 8.77
CA ARG A 164 26.88 5.60 9.13
C ARG A 164 26.69 5.19 10.59
N THR A 165 27.09 6.03 11.54
CA THR A 165 27.04 5.72 12.98
C THR A 165 25.61 5.41 13.44
N LEU A 166 24.66 6.22 12.99
CA LEU A 166 23.26 6.08 13.37
C LEU A 166 22.66 4.82 12.75
N LEU A 167 22.94 4.56 11.47
CA LEU A 167 22.46 3.35 10.80
C LEU A 167 23.03 2.08 11.46
N LEU A 168 24.33 2.08 11.80
CA LEU A 168 24.98 0.98 12.51
C LEU A 168 24.34 0.72 13.88
N ILE A 169 24.00 1.76 14.65
CA ILE A 169 23.30 1.59 15.94
C ILE A 169 21.95 0.89 15.74
N PHE A 170 21.15 1.35 14.76
CA PHE A 170 19.83 0.79 14.50
C PHE A 170 19.89 -0.65 13.98
N THR A 171 20.79 -0.96 13.04
CA THR A 171 20.95 -2.33 12.53
C THR A 171 21.52 -3.27 13.59
N SER A 172 22.45 -2.81 14.43
CA SER A 172 22.99 -3.59 15.55
C SER A 172 21.93 -3.89 16.59
N PHE A 173 21.11 -2.91 16.96
CA PHE A 173 19.97 -3.11 17.85
C PHE A 173 18.96 -4.11 17.27
N ALA A 174 18.65 -4.01 15.98
CA ALA A 174 17.78 -4.98 15.30
C ALA A 174 18.42 -6.39 15.22
N GLY A 175 19.75 -6.48 15.09
CA GLY A 175 20.53 -7.71 15.22
C GLY A 175 20.35 -8.36 16.59
N ILE A 176 20.50 -7.58 17.67
CA ILE A 176 20.26 -8.03 19.05
C ILE A 176 18.81 -8.50 19.23
N CYS A 177 17.84 -7.74 18.71
CA CYS A 177 16.43 -8.14 18.74
C CYS A 177 16.21 -9.48 18.02
N SER A 178 16.82 -9.66 16.84
CA SER A 178 16.74 -10.90 16.06
C SER A 178 17.31 -12.10 16.81
N PHE A 179 18.42 -11.92 17.52
CA PHE A 179 18.98 -12.94 18.39
C PHE A 179 18.03 -13.31 19.55
N LEU A 180 17.44 -12.30 20.21
CA LEU A 180 16.44 -12.53 21.27
C LEU A 180 15.19 -13.24 20.76
N PHE A 181 14.73 -12.96 19.54
CA PHE A 181 13.62 -13.69 18.91
C PHE A 181 14.00 -15.14 18.59
N THR A 182 15.24 -15.41 18.22
CA THR A 182 15.74 -16.79 18.09
C THR A 182 15.63 -17.54 19.42
N ILE A 183 16.04 -16.91 20.52
CA ILE A 183 15.86 -17.48 21.87
C ILE A 183 14.38 -17.73 22.16
N GLU A 184 13.48 -16.81 21.81
CA GLU A 184 12.02 -16.98 22.00
C GLU A 184 11.53 -18.29 21.37
N ILE A 185 11.91 -18.53 20.11
CA ILE A 185 11.44 -19.65 19.32
C ILE A 185 12.08 -20.96 19.79
N LEU A 186 13.36 -20.94 20.16
CA LEU A 186 14.02 -22.10 20.76
C LEU A 186 13.36 -22.51 22.08
N LEU A 187 13.11 -21.56 22.98
CA LEU A 187 12.43 -21.82 24.25
C LEU A 187 11.03 -22.40 24.03
N LYS A 188 10.26 -21.84 23.10
CA LYS A 188 8.92 -22.36 22.73
C LYS A 188 8.98 -23.74 22.10
N SER A 189 9.96 -24.02 21.23
CA SER A 189 10.14 -25.31 20.58
C SER A 189 10.42 -26.42 21.61
N ILE A 190 11.28 -26.13 22.59
CA ILE A 190 11.59 -27.04 23.70
C ILE A 190 10.39 -27.20 24.63
N ALA A 191 9.69 -26.10 24.96
CA ALA A 191 8.54 -26.12 25.87
C ALA A 191 7.34 -26.92 25.33
N PHE A 192 7.00 -26.75 24.05
CA PHE A 192 5.78 -27.32 23.46
C PHE A 192 5.97 -28.66 22.77
N THR A 193 7.21 -29.17 22.68
CA THR A 193 7.59 -30.29 21.80
C THR A 193 7.44 -29.91 20.32
N PRO A 194 8.28 -30.41 19.38
CA PRO A 194 8.21 -30.03 17.97
C PRO A 194 6.81 -30.22 17.34
N HIS A 195 6.12 -31.30 17.70
CA HIS A 195 4.76 -31.57 17.25
C HIS A 195 3.75 -30.51 17.77
N GLY A 196 3.78 -30.20 19.06
CA GLY A 196 2.90 -29.19 19.67
C GLY A 196 3.19 -27.79 19.16
N PHE A 197 4.46 -27.47 18.92
CA PHE A 197 4.88 -26.19 18.33
C PHE A 197 4.31 -26.01 16.91
N TRP A 198 4.35 -27.05 16.08
CA TRP A 198 3.96 -26.99 14.66
C TRP A 198 2.44 -26.83 14.43
N GLN A 199 1.61 -27.26 15.37
CA GLN A 199 0.15 -27.14 15.26
C GLN A 199 -0.30 -25.67 15.20
N SER A 200 0.35 -24.78 15.95
CA SER A 200 0.04 -23.35 15.95
C SER A 200 0.52 -22.68 14.66
N ARG A 201 -0.42 -22.17 13.85
CA ARG A 201 -0.11 -21.38 12.63
C ARG A 201 0.78 -20.16 12.92
N ARG A 202 0.59 -19.51 14.07
CA ARG A 202 1.40 -18.34 14.47
C ARG A 202 2.85 -18.73 14.75
N ASN A 203 3.05 -19.84 15.46
CA ASN A 203 4.39 -20.33 15.78
C ASN A 203 5.15 -20.72 14.50
N ARG A 204 4.46 -21.28 13.49
CA ARG A 204 5.03 -21.57 12.17
C ARG A 204 5.51 -20.31 11.45
N VAL A 205 4.70 -19.24 11.44
CA VAL A 205 5.09 -17.95 10.85
C VAL A 205 6.25 -17.33 11.63
N ASP A 206 6.20 -17.32 12.96
CA ASP A 206 7.27 -16.78 13.79
C ASP A 206 8.59 -17.56 13.60
N LEU A 207 8.54 -18.88 13.45
CA LEU A 207 9.70 -19.72 13.14
C LEU A 207 10.28 -19.36 11.76
N LEU A 208 9.44 -19.27 10.73
CA LEU A 208 9.88 -18.91 9.37
C LEU A 208 10.60 -17.56 9.35
N ILE A 209 10.02 -16.54 9.97
CA ILE A 209 10.65 -15.21 10.04
C ILE A 209 11.98 -15.29 10.81
N THR A 210 12.05 -16.11 11.86
CA THR A 210 13.28 -16.32 12.65
C THR A 210 14.38 -17.01 11.86
N CYS A 211 14.06 -18.03 11.08
CA CYS A 211 15.03 -18.68 10.19
C CYS A 211 15.62 -17.69 9.18
N VAL A 212 14.78 -16.87 8.55
CA VAL A 212 15.23 -15.81 7.64
C VAL A 212 16.03 -14.73 8.39
N SER A 213 15.66 -14.42 9.63
CA SER A 213 16.40 -13.47 10.50
C SER A 213 17.80 -13.95 10.83
N ILE A 214 17.99 -15.24 11.10
CA ILE A 214 19.31 -15.83 11.37
C ILE A 214 20.19 -15.75 10.12
N PHE A 215 19.62 -16.09 8.95
CA PHE A 215 20.31 -15.93 7.68
C PHE A 215 20.75 -14.48 7.46
N TRP A 216 19.88 -13.51 7.71
CA TRP A 216 20.22 -12.08 7.64
C TRP A 216 21.31 -11.69 8.63
N LEU A 217 21.25 -12.15 9.89
CA LEU A 217 22.26 -11.85 10.90
C LEU A 217 23.65 -12.32 10.47
N ILE A 218 23.73 -13.55 9.95
CA ILE A 218 24.97 -14.13 9.42
C ILE A 218 25.43 -13.33 8.19
N ALA A 219 24.52 -13.01 7.26
CA ALA A 219 24.88 -12.29 6.04
C ALA A 219 25.33 -10.85 6.31
N HIS A 220 24.71 -10.14 7.26
CA HIS A 220 24.98 -8.73 7.51
C HIS A 220 26.16 -8.50 8.46
N PHE A 221 26.32 -9.32 9.50
CA PHE A 221 27.40 -9.17 10.50
C PHE A 221 28.50 -10.23 10.40
N GLY A 222 28.17 -11.44 9.94
CA GLY A 222 29.08 -12.59 9.92
C GLY A 222 29.95 -12.67 8.66
N ILE A 223 29.44 -12.21 7.52
CA ILE A 223 30.21 -12.15 6.27
C ILE A 223 30.94 -10.80 6.23
N SER A 224 32.21 -10.83 6.63
CA SER A 224 33.10 -9.67 6.44
C SER A 224 33.42 -9.46 4.96
N GLU A 225 33.85 -8.25 4.60
CA GLU A 225 34.31 -7.89 3.24
C GLU A 225 35.36 -8.87 2.67
N VAL A 226 36.08 -9.59 3.56
CA VAL A 226 37.09 -10.60 3.22
C VAL A 226 36.50 -11.91 2.70
N ALA A 227 35.25 -12.26 3.07
CA ALA A 227 34.59 -13.52 2.68
C ALA A 227 33.71 -13.38 1.42
N LEU A 228 33.55 -12.17 0.88
CA LEU A 228 32.77 -11.88 -0.34
C LEU A 228 33.22 -12.61 -1.62
N PRO A 229 34.50 -12.96 -1.84
CA PRO A 229 34.92 -13.71 -3.03
C PRO A 229 34.22 -15.07 -3.18
N ILE A 230 33.72 -15.65 -2.08
CA ILE A 230 33.02 -16.94 -2.05
C ILE A 230 31.57 -16.81 -2.56
N VAL A 231 30.97 -15.62 -2.43
CA VAL A 231 29.56 -15.36 -2.73
C VAL A 231 29.35 -14.82 -4.16
N SER A 232 30.44 -14.57 -4.90
CA SER A 232 30.45 -14.12 -6.31
C SER A 232 29.56 -12.92 -6.62
N LEU A 233 29.28 -12.07 -5.61
CA LEU A 233 28.47 -10.85 -5.73
C LEU A 233 29.32 -9.60 -5.45
N PRO A 234 29.11 -8.49 -6.20
CA PRO A 234 29.77 -7.22 -5.90
C PRO A 234 29.42 -6.72 -4.48
N PRO A 235 30.39 -6.17 -3.72
CA PRO A 235 30.17 -5.74 -2.33
C PRO A 235 28.98 -4.79 -2.14
N SER A 236 28.80 -3.83 -3.06
CA SER A 236 27.69 -2.87 -3.02
C SER A 236 26.32 -3.53 -3.19
N GLN A 237 26.22 -4.55 -4.05
CA GLN A 237 24.97 -5.28 -4.28
C GLN A 237 24.64 -6.17 -3.08
N PHE A 238 25.65 -6.84 -2.50
CA PHE A 238 25.48 -7.65 -1.30
C PHE A 238 25.02 -6.79 -0.10
N ARG A 239 25.63 -5.62 0.08
CA ARG A 239 25.23 -4.68 1.14
C ARG A 239 23.80 -4.18 0.96
N ARG A 240 23.41 -3.81 -0.26
CA ARG A 240 22.02 -3.46 -0.58
C ARG A 240 21.04 -4.60 -0.31
N PHE A 241 21.43 -5.84 -0.64
CA PHE A 241 20.64 -7.02 -0.37
C PHE A 241 20.45 -7.26 1.14
N THR A 242 21.52 -7.19 1.95
CA THR A 242 21.42 -7.39 3.40
C THR A 242 20.55 -6.32 4.07
N TYR A 243 20.67 -5.05 3.69
CA TYR A 243 19.76 -4.00 4.19
C TYR A 243 18.31 -4.23 3.78
N THR A 244 18.06 -4.58 2.51
CA THR A 244 16.70 -4.87 2.00
C THR A 244 16.09 -6.06 2.73
N LEU A 245 16.85 -7.14 2.94
CA LEU A 245 16.41 -8.30 3.71
C LEU A 245 16.08 -7.92 5.15
N GLY A 246 16.96 -7.18 5.82
CA GLY A 246 16.76 -6.73 7.20
C GLY A 246 15.50 -5.87 7.34
N TYR A 247 15.28 -4.96 6.41
CA TYR A 247 14.08 -4.14 6.31
C TYR A 247 12.80 -4.99 6.15
N ILE A 248 12.81 -5.96 5.23
CA ILE A 248 11.69 -6.90 5.04
C ILE A 248 11.43 -7.71 6.30
N ILE A 249 12.46 -8.23 6.97
CA ILE A 249 12.33 -8.96 8.23
C ILE A 249 11.70 -8.08 9.31
N GLY A 250 12.17 -6.84 9.46
CA GLY A 250 11.60 -5.88 10.41
C GLY A 250 10.10 -5.63 10.18
N ILE A 251 9.69 -5.50 8.92
CA ILE A 251 8.27 -5.37 8.52
C ILE A 251 7.49 -6.65 8.84
N LEU A 252 7.99 -7.83 8.45
CA LEU A 252 7.31 -9.09 8.72
C LEU A 252 7.15 -9.31 10.23
N ARG A 253 8.16 -8.96 11.03
CA ARG A 253 8.10 -8.98 12.50
C ARG A 253 7.03 -8.04 13.03
N PHE A 254 6.96 -6.81 12.53
CA PHE A 254 5.91 -5.85 12.92
C PHE A 254 4.52 -6.47 12.72
N PHE A 255 4.27 -7.10 11.56
CA PHE A 255 2.97 -7.72 11.27
C PHE A 255 2.60 -8.87 12.22
N THR A 256 3.55 -9.54 12.87
CA THR A 256 3.24 -10.59 13.87
C THR A 256 2.44 -10.07 15.07
N ILE A 257 2.51 -8.76 15.37
CA ILE A 257 1.75 -8.13 16.47
C ILE A 257 0.23 -8.28 16.29
N THR A 258 -0.21 -8.30 15.02
CA THR A 258 -1.60 -8.51 14.62
C THR A 258 -2.18 -9.77 15.23
N GLY A 259 -1.38 -10.84 15.29
CA GLY A 259 -1.81 -12.13 15.83
C GLY A 259 -1.86 -12.21 17.35
N ARG A 260 -1.39 -11.18 18.08
CA ARG A 260 -1.28 -11.17 19.54
C ARG A 260 -2.51 -10.58 20.24
N LYS A 261 -3.12 -9.51 19.68
CA LYS A 261 -4.36 -8.91 20.20
C LYS A 261 -5.58 -9.48 19.47
N SER A 262 -6.58 -9.96 20.22
CA SER A 262 -7.81 -10.57 19.65
C SER A 262 -8.56 -9.62 18.72
N THR A 263 -8.70 -8.34 19.10
CA THR A 263 -9.39 -7.33 18.27
C THR A 263 -8.64 -7.05 16.97
N LEU A 264 -7.32 -6.91 17.01
CA LEU A 264 -6.51 -6.62 15.83
C LEU A 264 -6.49 -7.82 14.88
N LYS A 265 -6.37 -9.04 15.41
CA LYS A 265 -6.54 -10.28 14.66
C LYS A 265 -7.90 -10.34 13.98
N MET A 266 -8.97 -9.99 14.70
CA MET A 266 -10.32 -10.00 14.15
C MET A 266 -10.45 -9.01 12.99
N LEU A 267 -9.98 -7.77 13.16
CA LEU A 267 -10.02 -6.75 12.11
C LEU A 267 -9.25 -7.19 10.86
N MET A 268 -8.02 -7.68 11.03
CA MET A 268 -7.19 -8.13 9.91
C MET A 268 -7.78 -9.36 9.20
N LEU A 269 -8.36 -10.28 9.96
CA LEU A 269 -9.07 -11.44 9.40
C LEU A 269 -10.33 -11.00 8.63
N THR A 270 -11.07 -10.00 9.14
CA THR A 270 -12.21 -9.41 8.45
C THR A 270 -11.80 -8.78 7.13
N VAL A 271 -10.71 -8.00 7.10
CA VAL A 271 -10.18 -7.40 5.85
C VAL A 271 -9.81 -8.48 4.84
N LEU A 272 -9.06 -9.51 5.26
CA LEU A 272 -8.62 -10.58 4.38
C LEU A 272 -9.81 -11.37 3.80
N TRP A 273 -10.76 -11.80 4.63
CA TRP A 273 -11.93 -12.52 4.13
C TRP A 273 -12.86 -11.64 3.30
N SER A 274 -12.96 -10.35 3.63
CA SER A 274 -13.70 -9.39 2.79
C SER A 274 -13.10 -9.32 1.40
N MET A 275 -11.78 -9.22 1.29
CA MET A 275 -11.06 -9.18 0.02
C MET A 275 -11.24 -10.48 -0.79
N VAL A 276 -11.11 -11.64 -0.14
CA VAL A 276 -11.33 -12.95 -0.79
C VAL A 276 -12.76 -13.07 -1.30
N ARG A 277 -13.74 -12.60 -0.52
CA ARG A 277 -15.16 -12.62 -0.91
C ARG A 277 -15.48 -11.66 -2.04
N SER A 278 -14.76 -10.54 -2.15
CA SER A 278 -14.86 -9.59 -3.27
C SER A 278 -13.97 -9.95 -4.46
N ALA A 279 -13.29 -11.10 -4.47
CA ALA A 279 -12.32 -11.45 -5.52
C ALA A 279 -12.93 -11.43 -6.93
N PHE A 280 -14.16 -11.93 -7.11
CA PHE A 280 -14.84 -11.89 -8.40
C PHE A 280 -15.16 -10.47 -8.88
N ILE A 281 -15.57 -9.58 -7.96
CA ILE A 281 -15.83 -8.18 -8.28
C ILE A 281 -14.52 -7.48 -8.69
N ILE A 282 -13.45 -7.70 -7.92
CA ILE A 282 -12.12 -7.15 -8.22
C ILE A 282 -11.62 -7.67 -9.58
N ALA A 283 -11.81 -8.96 -9.87
CA ALA A 283 -11.42 -9.55 -11.15
C ALA A 283 -12.22 -8.97 -12.33
N ALA A 284 -13.53 -8.77 -12.17
CA ALA A 284 -14.37 -8.14 -13.17
C ALA A 284 -13.96 -6.67 -13.42
N MET A 285 -13.70 -5.91 -12.36
CA MET A 285 -13.15 -4.55 -12.47
C MET A 285 -11.79 -4.55 -13.18
N PHE A 286 -10.89 -5.47 -12.82
CA PHE A 286 -9.59 -5.59 -13.48
C PHE A 286 -9.72 -5.90 -14.98
N LEU A 287 -10.63 -6.80 -15.36
CA LEU A 287 -10.91 -7.12 -16.77
C LEU A 287 -11.44 -5.90 -17.53
N LEU A 288 -12.34 -5.12 -16.92
CA LEU A 288 -12.83 -3.87 -17.49
C LEU A 288 -11.68 -2.87 -17.71
N ILE A 289 -10.81 -2.68 -16.71
CA ILE A 289 -9.63 -1.82 -16.82
C ILE A 289 -8.71 -2.30 -17.94
N LEU A 290 -8.50 -3.62 -18.06
CA LEU A 290 -7.67 -4.21 -19.11
C LEU A 290 -8.23 -3.89 -20.51
N PHE A 291 -9.56 -4.01 -20.69
CA PHE A 291 -10.22 -3.62 -21.93
C PHE A 291 -9.99 -2.13 -22.26
N TYR A 292 -10.22 -1.24 -21.30
CA TYR A 292 -9.96 0.19 -21.47
C TYR A 292 -8.48 0.50 -21.67
N ALA A 293 -7.55 -0.29 -21.11
CA ALA A 293 -6.11 -0.10 -21.30
C ALA A 293 -5.75 -0.33 -22.76
N TYR A 294 -6.23 -1.42 -23.37
CA TYR A 294 -6.01 -1.69 -24.78
C TYR A 294 -6.68 -0.66 -25.69
N ALA A 295 -7.92 -0.25 -25.39
CA ALA A 295 -8.57 0.83 -26.10
C ALA A 295 -7.77 2.14 -26.00
N GLY A 296 -7.24 2.46 -24.81
CA GLY A 296 -6.39 3.62 -24.58
C GLY A 296 -5.07 3.57 -25.35
N VAL A 297 -4.45 2.39 -25.51
CA VAL A 297 -3.25 2.23 -26.36
C VAL A 297 -3.58 2.52 -27.82
N ILE A 298 -4.71 2.02 -28.32
CA ILE A 298 -5.14 2.23 -29.71
C ILE A 298 -5.46 3.72 -29.97
N LEU A 299 -6.20 4.36 -29.05
CA LEU A 299 -6.66 5.74 -29.23
C LEU A 299 -5.59 6.79 -28.90
N PHE A 300 -4.81 6.56 -27.85
CA PHE A 300 -3.94 7.58 -27.24
C PHE A 300 -2.45 7.22 -27.20
N GLY A 301 -2.05 6.11 -27.84
CA GLY A 301 -0.67 5.62 -27.80
C GLY A 301 0.38 6.60 -28.31
N THR A 302 0.03 7.48 -29.25
CA THR A 302 0.92 8.46 -29.88
C THR A 302 0.66 9.90 -29.46
N VAL A 303 -0.15 10.13 -28.43
CA VAL A 303 -0.46 11.48 -27.93
C VAL A 303 0.81 12.16 -27.41
N ARG A 304 0.95 13.45 -27.75
CA ARG A 304 2.05 14.30 -27.31
C ARG A 304 2.00 14.49 -25.79
N TYR A 305 3.15 14.42 -25.14
CA TYR A 305 3.28 14.70 -23.70
C TYR A 305 2.77 16.09 -23.34
N GLY A 306 2.26 16.20 -22.11
CA GLY A 306 1.50 17.34 -21.64
C GLY A 306 1.73 17.67 -20.18
N GLN A 307 0.66 18.08 -19.51
CA GLN A 307 0.70 18.41 -18.09
C GLN A 307 0.77 17.15 -17.23
N ALA A 308 -0.01 16.12 -17.56
CA ALA A 308 -0.03 14.84 -16.85
C ALA A 308 0.60 13.71 -17.66
N LEU A 309 0.43 13.70 -19.00
CA LEU A 309 1.09 12.70 -19.85
C LEU A 309 2.59 12.95 -19.95
N SER A 310 3.38 11.95 -19.59
CA SER A 310 4.85 12.02 -19.52
C SER A 310 5.51 10.72 -19.99
N LYS A 311 6.84 10.67 -19.94
CA LYS A 311 7.61 9.44 -20.23
C LYS A 311 7.19 8.25 -19.34
N HIS A 312 6.72 8.51 -18.13
CA HIS A 312 6.31 7.49 -17.17
C HIS A 312 4.81 7.24 -17.14
N VAL A 313 4.00 8.22 -17.55
CA VAL A 313 2.53 8.17 -17.56
C VAL A 313 2.05 8.35 -19.00
N ASN A 314 1.80 7.26 -19.72
CA ASN A 314 1.33 7.30 -21.10
C ASN A 314 0.64 5.99 -21.54
N PHE A 315 0.09 6.01 -22.75
CA PHE A 315 -0.62 4.88 -23.35
C PHE A 315 0.22 4.15 -24.42
N ARG A 316 1.55 4.27 -24.43
CA ARG A 316 2.39 3.64 -25.49
C ARG A 316 2.45 2.12 -25.40
N SER A 317 2.28 1.56 -24.20
CA SER A 317 2.30 0.13 -23.92
C SER A 317 1.13 -0.25 -23.02
N GLY A 318 0.60 -1.46 -23.17
CA GLY A 318 -0.49 -1.98 -22.32
C GLY A 318 -0.17 -1.91 -20.82
N LYS A 319 1.09 -2.15 -20.41
CA LYS A 319 1.51 -2.02 -19.00
C LYS A 319 1.41 -0.57 -18.52
N GLN A 320 1.84 0.39 -19.34
CA GLN A 320 1.79 1.81 -18.98
C GLN A 320 0.34 2.30 -18.95
N ALA A 321 -0.46 1.95 -19.95
CA ALA A 321 -1.89 2.24 -20.00
C ALA A 321 -2.64 1.69 -18.77
N LEU A 322 -2.32 0.45 -18.34
CA LEU A 322 -2.88 -0.15 -17.14
C LEU A 322 -2.55 0.67 -15.87
N MET A 323 -1.30 1.13 -15.74
CA MET A 323 -0.89 2.00 -14.62
C MET A 323 -1.60 3.36 -14.67
N VAL A 324 -1.75 3.96 -15.87
CA VAL A 324 -2.49 5.22 -16.05
C VAL A 324 -3.95 5.05 -15.63
N LEU A 325 -4.63 3.99 -16.06
CA LEU A 325 -6.03 3.77 -15.69
C LEU A 325 -6.21 3.42 -14.21
N PHE A 326 -5.28 2.67 -13.62
CA PHE A 326 -5.31 2.42 -12.17
C PHE A 326 -5.18 3.73 -11.38
N ARG A 327 -4.26 4.61 -11.78
CA ARG A 327 -4.11 5.98 -11.25
C ARG A 327 -5.41 6.80 -11.43
N SER A 328 -6.04 6.71 -12.59
CA SER A 328 -7.31 7.41 -12.85
C SER A 328 -8.46 6.91 -11.97
N ILE A 329 -8.52 5.61 -11.67
CA ILE A 329 -9.55 5.02 -10.79
C ILE A 329 -9.37 5.44 -9.34
N THR A 330 -8.12 5.66 -8.90
CA THR A 330 -7.85 6.28 -7.59
C THR A 330 -8.17 7.79 -7.58
N GLY A 331 -8.66 8.33 -8.71
CA GLY A 331 -9.03 9.74 -8.86
C GLY A 331 -7.84 10.66 -9.03
N GLU A 332 -6.63 10.15 -9.30
CA GLU A 332 -5.42 10.97 -9.37
C GLU A 332 -5.19 11.52 -10.79
N ASP A 333 -5.39 12.82 -10.96
CA ASP A 333 -5.10 13.62 -12.17
C ASP A 333 -5.73 13.08 -13.46
N TRP A 334 -6.81 12.31 -13.32
CA TRP A 334 -7.55 11.72 -14.44
C TRP A 334 -8.06 12.79 -15.41
N ASN A 335 -8.45 13.95 -14.89
CA ASN A 335 -8.96 15.07 -15.67
C ASN A 335 -7.84 15.76 -16.48
N ASP A 336 -6.65 15.94 -15.90
CA ASP A 336 -5.49 16.45 -16.63
C ASP A 336 -5.04 15.48 -17.73
N ILE A 337 -5.09 14.16 -17.46
CA ILE A 337 -4.83 13.12 -18.47
C ILE A 337 -5.85 13.21 -19.60
N MET A 338 -7.14 13.38 -19.27
CA MET A 338 -8.21 13.57 -20.25
C MET A 338 -7.95 14.80 -21.14
N HIS A 339 -7.64 15.95 -20.55
CA HIS A 339 -7.34 17.19 -21.29
C HIS A 339 -6.07 17.10 -22.14
N ASP A 340 -5.09 16.30 -21.74
CA ASP A 340 -3.91 15.99 -22.57
C ASP A 340 -4.26 15.09 -23.76
N CYS A 341 -5.18 14.15 -23.60
CA CYS A 341 -5.69 13.28 -24.67
C CYS A 341 -6.64 13.99 -25.65
N MET A 342 -7.31 15.08 -25.23
CA MET A 342 -8.25 15.85 -26.06
C MET A 342 -7.59 16.92 -26.95
N ARG A 343 -6.25 16.96 -27.05
CA ARG A 343 -5.54 17.98 -27.84
C ARG A 343 -5.85 17.88 -29.33
N SER A 344 -6.29 18.99 -29.89
CA SER A 344 -6.49 19.19 -31.33
C SER A 344 -5.42 20.11 -31.94
N PRO A 345 -5.31 20.17 -33.28
CA PRO A 345 -4.55 21.22 -33.96
C PRO A 345 -4.98 22.61 -33.46
N PRO A 346 -4.05 23.58 -33.30
CA PRO A 346 -2.64 23.56 -33.70
C PRO A 346 -1.67 22.95 -32.67
N HIS A 347 -2.15 22.41 -31.56
CA HIS A 347 -1.29 21.90 -30.47
C HIS A 347 -0.71 20.49 -30.73
N CYS A 348 -1.19 19.82 -31.77
CA CYS A 348 -0.67 18.56 -32.29
C CYS A 348 -0.62 18.62 -33.82
N TYR A 349 0.23 17.77 -34.42
CA TYR A 349 0.28 17.57 -35.86
C TYR A 349 -0.16 16.16 -36.18
N TRP A 350 -0.88 16.00 -37.28
CA TRP A 350 -1.23 14.68 -37.80
C TRP A 350 -0.03 14.11 -38.56
N ALA A 351 0.30 12.85 -38.30
CA ALA A 351 1.29 12.10 -39.06
C ALA A 351 0.68 10.74 -39.47
N PRO A 352 0.90 10.27 -40.71
CA PRO A 352 0.42 8.96 -41.13
C PRO A 352 0.98 7.85 -40.22
N PHE A 353 0.11 6.92 -39.80
CA PHE A 353 0.40 5.84 -38.85
C PHE A 353 1.68 5.05 -39.19
N PHE A 354 1.96 4.81 -40.47
CA PHE A 354 3.16 4.10 -40.94
C PHE A 354 4.50 4.78 -40.61
N LYS A 355 4.54 6.11 -40.48
CA LYS A 355 5.78 6.84 -40.11
C LYS A 355 6.07 6.82 -38.61
N LEU A 356 5.09 6.44 -37.78
CA LEU A 356 5.20 6.46 -36.31
C LEU A 356 5.66 5.13 -35.72
N LEU A 357 5.47 4.00 -36.41
CA LEU A 357 5.97 2.68 -35.99
C LEU A 357 7.43 2.40 -36.40
N ALA A 358 7.99 3.21 -37.32
CA ALA A 358 9.35 3.06 -37.84
C ALA A 358 10.43 3.78 -37.00
N LYS A 359 10.05 4.32 -35.83
CA LYS A 359 10.93 4.95 -34.82
C LYS A 359 10.54 4.43 -33.45
#